data_AF-A0A962R2X2-F1
#
_entry.id   AF-A0A962R2X2-F1
#
_cell.length_a   1.000
_cell.length_b   1.000
_cell.length_c   1.000
_cell.angle_alpha   90.00
_cell.angle_beta   90.00
_cell.angle_gamma   90.00
#
_symmetry.space_group_name_H-M   'P 1'
#
loop_
_entity.id
_entity.type
_entity.pdbx_description
1 polymer ?
#
loop_
_entity_poly.entity_id
_entity_poly.type
_entity_poly.pdbx_seq_one_letter_code
_entity_poly.pdbx_strand_id
1 'polypeptide(L)'
;MNVTPLFSYRKFWAECLGPAPELPMSRAEMDALGWDSCDIIIVTGDAYVDHPSFGMAVIGRLLEAQGFRVGIIAQPAWDSAEPFKVLGRPNLFFGVAAGNMDSMINRYTADRKRRNDDAYTPGNEGNRRPDRAVIVYSQRLREAYRDVPLVIGSIEASLRRIAHYDYWSDKVRRSILLDSRADLLLYGNAERAIVDLAHRLAAGEPIHTIRDLRGTAFVRKRIPADWQVIDSTSI
;
A
#
# COMPACT_ATOMS: atom_id res chain seq x y z
N MET A 1 -18.74 14.44 -13.39
CA MET A 1 -18.03 13.20 -13.77
C MET A 1 -18.88 12.03 -13.34
N ASN A 2 -19.27 11.16 -14.26
CA ASN A 2 -19.93 9.90 -13.93
C ASN A 2 -18.89 8.97 -13.31
N VAL A 3 -19.04 8.66 -12.02
CA VAL A 3 -18.17 7.71 -11.33
C VAL A 3 -18.65 6.31 -11.69
N THR A 4 -17.78 5.47 -12.25
CA THR A 4 -18.08 4.06 -12.50
C THR A 4 -18.39 3.37 -11.17
N PRO A 5 -19.58 2.75 -11.00
CA PRO A 5 -19.86 1.97 -9.80
C PRO A 5 -18.82 0.85 -9.59
N LEU A 6 -18.52 0.54 -8.33
CA LEU A 6 -17.39 -0.33 -7.94
C LEU A 6 -17.43 -1.72 -8.60
N PHE A 7 -18.63 -2.28 -8.80
CA PHE A 7 -18.83 -3.63 -9.33
C PHE A 7 -19.26 -3.66 -10.81
N SER A 8 -19.15 -2.53 -11.50
CA SER A 8 -19.53 -2.42 -12.93
C SER A 8 -18.33 -2.29 -13.87
N TYR A 9 -17.11 -2.36 -13.36
CA TYR A 9 -15.93 -2.53 -14.22
C TYR A 9 -16.01 -3.88 -14.92
N ARG A 10 -15.62 -3.91 -16.20
CA ARG A 10 -15.29 -5.16 -16.87
C ARG A 10 -14.10 -5.76 -16.12
N LYS A 11 -14.27 -6.96 -15.59
CA LYS A 11 -13.19 -7.65 -14.88
C LYS A 11 -12.00 -7.86 -15.82
N PHE A 12 -10.82 -7.84 -15.22
CA PHE A 12 -9.56 -8.02 -15.91
C PHE A 12 -9.38 -9.48 -16.35
N TRP A 13 -8.38 -9.74 -17.20
CA TRP A 13 -8.27 -10.99 -17.95
C TRP A 13 -8.16 -12.24 -17.06
N ALA A 14 -7.58 -12.11 -15.87
CA ALA A 14 -7.33 -13.25 -14.98
C ALA A 14 -8.59 -13.73 -14.25
N GLU A 15 -9.76 -13.12 -14.48
CA GLU A 15 -11.05 -13.70 -14.05
C GLU A 15 -11.23 -15.14 -14.52
N CYS A 16 -10.70 -15.51 -15.69
CA CYS A 16 -10.83 -16.87 -16.23
C CYS A 16 -10.13 -17.94 -15.38
N LEU A 17 -9.22 -17.55 -14.48
CA LEU A 17 -8.51 -18.44 -13.57
C LEU A 17 -9.35 -18.78 -12.32
N GLY A 18 -10.42 -18.03 -12.06
CA GLY A 18 -11.20 -18.11 -10.83
C GLY A 18 -10.46 -17.52 -9.61
N PRO A 19 -11.15 -17.39 -8.46
CA PRO A 19 -10.53 -16.93 -7.23
C PRO A 19 -9.57 -17.98 -6.67
N ALA A 20 -8.42 -17.54 -6.16
CA ALA A 20 -7.47 -18.38 -5.46
C ALA A 20 -8.05 -18.80 -4.08
N PRO A 21 -7.82 -20.03 -3.60
CA PRO A 21 -8.21 -20.44 -2.26
C PRO A 21 -7.64 -19.48 -1.20
N GLU A 22 -6.38 -19.10 -1.35
CA GLU A 22 -5.66 -18.09 -0.58
C GLU A 22 -4.78 -17.26 -1.54
N LEU A 23 -4.58 -15.98 -1.27
CA LEU A 23 -3.66 -15.16 -2.05
C LEU A 23 -2.21 -15.63 -1.80
N PRO A 24 -1.41 -15.90 -2.85
CA PRO A 24 -0.08 -16.48 -2.70
C PRO A 24 0.90 -15.52 -2.01
N MET A 25 1.74 -16.09 -1.15
CA MET A 25 2.85 -15.44 -0.47
C MET A 25 4.23 -15.94 -0.93
N SER A 26 4.26 -17.02 -1.72
CA SER A 26 5.47 -17.64 -2.22
C SER A 26 5.37 -18.01 -3.70
N ARG A 27 6.52 -18.24 -4.33
CA ARG A 27 6.57 -18.74 -5.71
C ARG A 27 5.92 -20.12 -5.85
N ALA A 28 6.08 -20.99 -4.86
CA ALA A 28 5.49 -22.33 -4.88
C ALA A 28 3.94 -22.28 -4.87
N GLU A 29 3.35 -21.37 -4.10
CA GLU A 29 1.90 -21.15 -4.11
C GLU A 29 1.43 -20.56 -5.44
N MET A 30 2.18 -19.63 -6.04
CA MET A 30 1.88 -19.16 -7.40
C MET A 30 1.92 -20.29 -8.43
N ASP A 31 2.93 -21.14 -8.38
CA ASP A 31 3.06 -22.28 -9.29
C ASP A 31 1.89 -23.27 -9.11
N ALA A 32 1.42 -23.48 -7.87
CA ALA A 32 0.23 -24.28 -7.58
C ALA A 32 -1.08 -23.67 -8.14
N LEU A 33 -1.15 -22.35 -8.24
CA LEU A 33 -2.24 -21.61 -8.91
C LEU A 33 -2.06 -21.55 -10.43
N GLY A 34 -0.94 -22.02 -10.98
CA GLY A 34 -0.58 -21.87 -12.39
C GLY A 34 -0.23 -20.43 -12.79
N TRP A 35 0.16 -19.58 -11.84
CA TRP A 35 0.47 -18.17 -12.07
C TRP A 35 1.96 -17.97 -12.34
N ASP A 36 2.29 -17.33 -13.46
CA ASP A 36 3.67 -16.97 -13.80
C ASP A 36 4.15 -15.69 -13.07
N SER A 37 3.23 -14.81 -12.70
CA SER A 37 3.43 -13.47 -12.16
C SER A 37 2.18 -13.01 -11.40
N CYS A 38 2.33 -12.05 -10.50
CA CYS A 38 1.20 -11.32 -9.92
C CYS A 38 0.96 -10.04 -10.74
N ASP A 39 -0.28 -9.59 -10.87
CA ASP A 39 -0.56 -8.27 -11.45
C ASP A 39 -0.31 -7.18 -10.41
N ILE A 40 -0.67 -7.46 -9.15
CA ILE A 40 -0.51 -6.55 -8.02
C ILE A 40 0.09 -7.34 -6.86
N ILE A 41 1.08 -6.75 -6.18
CA ILE A 41 1.65 -7.33 -4.96
C ILE A 41 1.46 -6.36 -3.80
N ILE A 42 0.85 -6.82 -2.71
CA ILE A 42 0.62 -6.03 -1.51
C ILE A 42 1.64 -6.43 -0.45
N VAL A 43 2.43 -5.47 0.02
CA VAL A 43 3.38 -5.63 1.12
C VAL A 43 2.76 -5.07 2.40
N THR A 44 2.71 -5.89 3.46
CA THR A 44 2.06 -5.55 4.72
C THR A 44 2.97 -5.79 5.92
N GLY A 45 2.82 -4.96 6.95
CA GLY A 45 3.51 -5.14 8.23
C GLY A 45 2.82 -6.12 9.19
N ASP A 46 1.58 -6.54 8.91
CA ASP A 46 0.89 -7.60 9.66
C ASP A 46 1.17 -8.97 9.04
N ALA A 47 0.89 -10.04 9.79
CA ALA A 47 0.64 -11.36 9.23
C ALA A 47 -0.47 -11.31 8.17
N TYR A 48 -0.40 -12.22 7.20
CA TYR A 48 -1.53 -12.44 6.31
C TYR A 48 -2.52 -13.38 6.99
N VAL A 49 -3.71 -12.85 7.26
CA VAL A 49 -4.89 -13.63 7.68
C VAL A 49 -6.00 -13.22 6.75
N ASP A 50 -6.52 -14.16 5.98
CA ASP A 50 -7.57 -13.89 5.00
C ASP A 50 -8.94 -13.72 5.66
N HIS A 51 -9.12 -12.59 6.33
CA HIS A 51 -10.28 -12.29 7.16
C HIS A 51 -10.70 -10.82 7.01
N PRO A 52 -12.00 -10.47 7.03
CA PRO A 52 -12.48 -9.11 6.84
C PRO A 52 -11.99 -8.07 7.88
N SER A 53 -11.45 -8.53 9.02
CA SER A 53 -10.81 -7.63 9.99
C SER A 53 -9.39 -7.20 9.59
N PHE A 54 -8.85 -7.76 8.51
CA PHE A 54 -7.51 -7.47 7.99
C PHE A 54 -7.63 -6.65 6.70
N GLY A 55 -7.33 -5.36 6.77
CA GLY A 55 -7.59 -4.43 5.67
C GLY A 55 -6.87 -4.80 4.36
N MET A 56 -5.65 -5.34 4.45
CA MET A 56 -4.90 -5.82 3.29
C MET A 56 -5.52 -7.06 2.64
N ALA A 57 -6.15 -7.96 3.43
CA ALA A 57 -6.89 -9.10 2.90
C ALA A 57 -8.14 -8.63 2.16
N VAL A 58 -8.91 -7.70 2.74
CA VAL A 58 -10.07 -7.08 2.08
C VAL A 58 -9.68 -6.42 0.76
N ILE A 59 -8.61 -5.63 0.75
CA ILE A 59 -8.12 -4.98 -0.47
C ILE A 59 -7.63 -6.00 -1.50
N GLY A 60 -6.92 -7.04 -1.07
CA GLY A 60 -6.44 -8.11 -1.96
C GLY A 60 -7.61 -8.85 -2.62
N ARG A 61 -8.60 -9.28 -1.83
CA ARG A 61 -9.82 -9.94 -2.33
C ARG A 61 -10.69 -9.02 -3.17
N LEU A 62 -10.75 -7.73 -2.86
CA LEU A 62 -11.44 -6.75 -3.70
C LEU A 62 -10.79 -6.66 -5.09
N LEU A 63 -9.45 -6.60 -5.16
CA LEU A 63 -8.72 -6.56 -6.44
C LEU A 63 -8.85 -7.89 -7.20
N GLU A 64 -8.80 -9.03 -6.52
CA GLU A 64 -9.06 -10.34 -7.13
C GLU A 64 -10.48 -10.43 -7.71
N ALA A 65 -11.48 -9.91 -7.00
CA ALA A 65 -12.86 -9.84 -7.49
C ALA A 65 -13.02 -8.95 -8.75
N GLN A 66 -12.05 -8.06 -9.01
CA GLN A 66 -11.94 -7.29 -10.26
C GLN A 66 -11.19 -8.04 -11.37
N GLY A 67 -10.77 -9.28 -11.14
CA GLY A 67 -10.09 -10.15 -12.11
C GLY A 67 -8.57 -9.99 -12.16
N PHE A 68 -7.95 -9.45 -11.11
CA PHE A 68 -6.47 -9.33 -11.01
C PHE A 68 -5.86 -10.49 -10.22
N ARG A 69 -4.65 -10.92 -10.59
CA ARG A 69 -3.83 -11.82 -9.77
C ARG A 69 -3.13 -11.02 -8.69
N VAL A 70 -3.42 -11.31 -7.42
CA VAL A 70 -2.92 -10.55 -6.28
C VAL A 70 -2.07 -11.43 -5.38
N GLY A 71 -0.85 -10.99 -5.08
CA GLY A 71 0.03 -11.65 -4.12
C GLY A 71 0.24 -10.81 -2.85
N ILE A 72 0.60 -11.46 -1.74
CA ILE A 72 0.84 -10.83 -0.44
C ILE A 72 2.28 -11.08 0.01
N ILE A 73 3.01 -10.05 0.42
CA ILE A 73 4.28 -10.19 1.14
C ILE A 73 4.04 -9.69 2.58
N ALA A 74 3.88 -10.62 3.51
CA ALA A 74 3.61 -10.31 4.91
C ALA A 74 4.90 -10.31 5.73
N GLN A 75 5.11 -9.24 6.50
CA GLN A 75 6.23 -9.08 7.43
C GLN A 75 7.62 -9.43 6.84
N PRO A 76 7.97 -8.92 5.65
CA PRO A 76 9.28 -9.18 5.10
C PRO A 76 10.36 -8.59 6.01
N ALA A 77 11.46 -9.32 6.22
CA ALA A 77 12.65 -8.77 6.84
C ALA A 77 13.18 -7.59 5.99
N TRP A 78 13.63 -6.52 6.63
CA TRP A 78 13.88 -5.22 5.99
C TRP A 78 15.34 -4.75 6.08
N ASP A 79 16.22 -5.64 6.52
CA ASP A 79 17.67 -5.47 6.50
C ASP A 79 18.23 -5.49 5.07
N SER A 80 17.53 -6.17 4.14
CA SER A 80 17.84 -6.17 2.71
C SER A 80 16.58 -6.10 1.84
N ALA A 81 16.75 -5.89 0.54
CA ALA A 81 15.64 -5.91 -0.42
C ALA A 81 15.24 -7.32 -0.88
N GLU A 82 15.99 -8.36 -0.52
CA GLU A 82 15.78 -9.71 -1.04
C GLU A 82 14.42 -10.32 -0.63
N PRO A 83 13.94 -10.18 0.62
CA PRO A 83 12.62 -10.68 1.01
C PRO A 83 11.46 -10.05 0.21
N PHE A 84 11.67 -8.87 -0.38
CA PHE A 84 10.66 -8.17 -1.18
C PHE A 84 10.59 -8.68 -2.63
N LYS A 85 11.49 -9.59 -3.02
CA LYS A 85 11.53 -10.18 -4.36
C LYS A 85 10.89 -11.56 -4.45
N VAL A 86 10.40 -12.11 -3.34
CA VAL A 86 9.92 -13.51 -3.25
C VAL A 86 8.81 -13.85 -4.24
N LEU A 87 7.96 -12.88 -4.61
CA LEU A 87 6.90 -13.03 -5.62
C LEU A 87 7.28 -12.48 -7.01
N GLY A 88 8.51 -11.99 -7.18
CA GLY A 88 8.99 -11.37 -8.40
C GLY A 88 8.44 -9.95 -8.63
N ARG A 89 8.44 -9.53 -9.90
CA ARG A 89 7.96 -8.22 -10.35
C ARG A 89 6.47 -8.29 -10.66
N PRO A 90 5.63 -7.35 -10.16
CA PRO A 90 4.23 -7.28 -10.52
C PRO A 90 4.03 -6.64 -11.89
N ASN A 91 2.95 -6.98 -12.57
CA ASN A 91 2.63 -6.41 -13.89
C ASN A 91 2.11 -4.96 -13.81
N LEU A 92 1.48 -4.56 -12.70
CA LEU A 92 0.86 -3.25 -12.54
C LEU A 92 1.56 -2.40 -11.47
N PHE A 93 1.52 -2.81 -10.20
CA PHE A 93 2.08 -2.02 -9.11
C PHE A 93 2.33 -2.82 -7.83
N PHE A 94 3.15 -2.24 -6.95
CA PHE A 94 3.23 -2.63 -5.54
C PHE A 94 2.34 -1.75 -4.68
N GLY A 95 1.53 -2.35 -3.81
CA GLY A 95 0.82 -1.68 -2.72
C GLY A 95 1.56 -1.86 -1.40
N VAL A 96 1.71 -0.82 -0.59
CA VAL A 96 2.33 -0.91 0.75
C VAL A 96 1.39 -0.42 1.83
N ALA A 97 1.23 -1.23 2.87
CA ALA A 97 0.49 -0.92 4.08
C ALA A 97 1.34 -1.21 5.31
N ALA A 98 1.24 -0.37 6.35
CA ALA A 98 1.82 -0.69 7.65
C ALA A 98 1.14 -1.91 8.31
N GLY A 99 -0.08 -2.26 7.88
CA GLY A 99 -0.97 -3.22 8.54
C GLY A 99 -2.26 -2.54 9.01
N ASN A 100 -2.98 -3.20 9.92
CA ASN A 100 -4.22 -2.77 10.57
C ASN A 100 -3.96 -1.66 11.59
N MET A 101 -2.76 -1.58 12.15
CA MET A 101 -2.31 -0.52 13.04
C MET A 101 -1.12 0.24 12.47
N ASP A 102 -0.96 1.49 12.93
CA ASP A 102 0.25 2.28 12.73
C ASP A 102 1.46 1.57 13.36
N SER A 103 2.59 1.50 12.66
CA SER A 103 3.71 0.66 13.12
C SER A 103 4.39 1.21 14.38
N MET A 104 4.32 2.54 14.59
CA MET A 104 4.82 3.15 15.82
C MET A 104 3.88 2.88 16.98
N ILE A 105 2.57 3.08 16.79
CA ILE A 105 1.56 2.81 17.82
C ILE A 105 1.52 1.34 18.17
N ASN A 106 1.80 0.44 17.24
CA ASN A 106 1.87 -0.99 17.51
C ASN A 106 3.07 -1.32 18.41
N ARG A 107 4.24 -0.77 18.11
CA ARG A 107 5.49 -1.08 18.82
C ARG A 107 5.68 -0.32 20.14
N TYR A 108 5.04 0.83 20.31
CA TYR A 108 5.27 1.69 21.47
C TYR A 108 3.98 2.12 22.18
N THR A 109 4.01 2.16 23.51
CA THR A 109 2.95 2.76 24.32
C THR A 109 2.93 4.29 24.18
N ALA A 110 1.89 4.94 24.68
CA ALA A 110 1.79 6.42 24.71
C ALA A 110 2.98 7.07 25.45
N ASP A 111 3.49 6.39 26.48
CA ASP A 111 4.69 6.78 27.24
C ASP A 111 6.02 6.41 26.54
N ARG A 112 5.97 6.04 25.25
CA ARG A 112 7.11 5.64 24.42
C ARG A 112 7.87 4.40 24.93
N LYS A 113 7.24 3.57 25.76
CA LYS A 113 7.81 2.27 26.15
C LYS A 113 7.56 1.24 25.05
N ARG A 114 8.57 0.42 24.76
CA ARG A 114 8.44 -0.65 23.76
C ARG A 114 7.48 -1.74 24.27
N ARG A 115 6.56 -2.21 23.43
CA ARG A 115 5.77 -3.42 23.69
C ARG A 115 6.61 -4.66 23.42
N ASN A 116 6.33 -5.73 24.17
CA ASN A 116 7.01 -7.01 24.00
C ASN A 116 6.30 -7.90 22.98
N ASP A 117 5.04 -7.58 22.68
CA ASP A 117 4.13 -8.33 21.84
C ASP A 117 3.60 -7.49 20.67
N ASP A 118 3.16 -8.19 19.62
CA ASP A 118 2.48 -7.62 18.46
C ASP A 118 1.27 -8.49 18.11
N ALA A 119 0.06 -7.98 18.36
CA ALA A 119 -1.20 -8.72 18.16
C ALA A 119 -1.47 -9.12 16.70
N TYR A 120 -0.75 -8.55 15.73
CA TYR A 120 -0.88 -8.85 14.31
C TYR A 120 0.30 -9.67 13.77
N THR A 121 1.10 -10.26 14.65
CA THR A 121 2.24 -11.12 14.30
C THR A 121 1.95 -12.56 14.75
N PRO A 122 2.35 -13.59 13.97
CA PRO A 122 2.20 -14.98 14.41
C PRO A 122 2.89 -15.20 15.76
N GLY A 123 2.20 -15.84 16.70
CA GLY A 123 2.72 -16.07 18.06
C GLY A 123 2.85 -14.80 18.92
N ASN A 124 2.29 -13.67 18.48
CA ASN A 124 2.43 -12.36 19.11
C ASN A 124 3.88 -11.88 19.24
N GLU A 125 4.79 -12.34 18.37
CA GLU A 125 6.20 -11.97 18.44
C GLU A 125 6.40 -10.47 18.22
N GLY A 126 7.05 -9.79 19.17
CA GLY A 126 7.45 -8.41 18.96
C GLY A 126 8.52 -8.28 17.87
N ASN A 127 8.61 -7.09 17.25
CA ASN A 127 9.70 -6.70 16.34
C ASN A 127 9.77 -7.43 15.00
N ARG A 128 8.63 -7.91 14.50
CA ARG A 128 8.49 -8.43 13.13
C ARG A 128 8.13 -7.35 12.09
N ARG A 129 8.03 -6.08 12.52
CA ARG A 129 7.74 -4.90 11.70
C ARG A 129 8.70 -3.74 12.03
N PRO A 130 9.17 -2.97 11.03
CA PRO A 130 9.96 -1.79 11.28
C PRO A 130 9.12 -0.62 11.79
N ASP A 131 9.79 0.30 12.47
CA ASP A 131 9.27 1.64 12.73
C ASP A 131 9.05 2.36 11.41
N ARG A 132 7.90 3.01 11.26
CA ARG A 132 7.44 3.65 10.01
C ARG A 132 7.50 2.68 8.83
N ALA A 133 6.78 1.57 8.97
CA ALA A 133 6.84 0.43 8.07
C ALA A 133 6.61 0.81 6.60
N VAL A 134 5.65 1.71 6.33
CA VAL A 134 5.38 2.18 4.96
C VAL A 134 6.62 2.81 4.33
N ILE A 135 7.39 3.61 5.06
CA ILE A 135 8.62 4.24 4.56
C ILE A 135 9.68 3.16 4.27
N VAL A 136 9.94 2.29 5.24
CA VAL A 136 11.00 1.28 5.13
C VAL A 136 10.70 0.30 4.00
N TYR A 137 9.49 -0.24 3.94
CA TYR A 137 9.07 -1.16 2.89
C TYR A 137 9.07 -0.51 1.51
N SER A 138 8.63 0.75 1.41
CA SER A 138 8.71 1.51 0.16
C SER A 138 10.15 1.64 -0.33
N GLN A 139 11.10 1.92 0.56
CA GLN A 139 12.51 2.04 0.19
C GLN A 139 13.10 0.70 -0.28
N ARG A 140 12.74 -0.41 0.36
CA ARG A 140 13.17 -1.76 -0.07
C ARG A 140 12.59 -2.16 -1.41
N LEU A 141 11.33 -1.81 -1.67
CA LEU A 141 10.73 -1.99 -3.00
C LEU A 141 11.40 -1.11 -4.05
N ARG A 142 11.78 0.14 -3.73
CA ARG A 142 12.53 1.00 -4.65
C ARG A 142 13.95 0.50 -4.92
N GLU A 143 14.56 -0.20 -3.98
CA GLU A 143 15.84 -0.89 -4.16
C GLU A 143 15.70 -2.11 -5.06
N ALA A 144 14.66 -2.93 -4.86
CA ALA A 144 14.40 -4.12 -5.67
C ALA A 144 13.90 -3.80 -7.09
N TYR A 145 12.99 -2.84 -7.21
CA TYR A 145 12.19 -2.56 -8.42
C TYR A 145 11.93 -1.07 -8.58
N ARG A 146 12.96 -0.32 -8.97
CA ARG A 146 12.93 1.16 -9.05
C ARG A 146 11.79 1.72 -9.91
N ASP A 147 11.51 1.07 -11.02
CA ASP A 147 10.64 1.51 -12.11
C ASP A 147 9.19 0.99 -12.00
N VAL A 148 8.90 0.12 -11.03
CA VAL A 148 7.53 -0.34 -10.78
C VAL A 148 6.74 0.77 -10.07
N PRO A 149 5.49 1.05 -10.50
CA PRO A 149 4.60 1.95 -9.77
C PRO A 149 4.44 1.51 -8.31
N LEU A 150 4.58 2.46 -7.39
CA LEU A 150 4.51 2.24 -5.95
C LEU A 150 3.37 3.03 -5.34
N VAL A 151 2.39 2.31 -4.80
CA VAL A 151 1.18 2.85 -4.19
C VAL A 151 1.24 2.59 -2.68
N ILE A 152 0.95 3.61 -1.87
CA ILE A 152 0.93 3.47 -0.40
C ILE A 152 -0.45 3.78 0.16
N GLY A 153 -0.81 3.11 1.25
CA GLY A 153 -2.08 3.28 1.94
C GLY A 153 -2.02 2.88 3.41
N SER A 154 -3.15 2.46 3.95
CA SER A 154 -3.38 2.19 5.37
C SER A 154 -3.46 3.44 6.26
N ILE A 155 -3.77 3.24 7.54
CA ILE A 155 -3.86 4.30 8.56
C ILE A 155 -2.54 5.08 8.63
N GLU A 156 -1.40 4.38 8.57
CA GLU A 156 -0.07 5.01 8.70
C GLU A 156 0.20 6.04 7.60
N ALA A 157 -0.11 5.71 6.34
CA ALA A 157 0.04 6.66 5.23
C ALA A 157 -1.07 7.72 5.24
N SER A 158 -2.32 7.31 5.47
CA SER A 158 -3.49 8.20 5.45
C SER A 158 -3.35 9.39 6.41
N LEU A 159 -2.89 9.14 7.63
CA LEU A 159 -2.71 10.17 8.66
C LEU A 159 -1.50 11.07 8.38
N ARG A 160 -0.52 10.60 7.59
CA ARG A 160 0.73 11.31 7.26
C ARG A 160 0.78 11.84 5.84
N ARG A 161 -0.37 11.90 5.15
CA ARG A 161 -0.48 12.34 3.74
C ARG A 161 -0.10 13.81 3.53
N ILE A 162 -0.28 14.65 4.54
CA ILE A 162 0.13 16.06 4.57
C ILE A 162 1.16 16.30 5.66
N ALA A 163 1.66 17.53 5.77
CA ALA A 163 2.47 17.93 6.91
C ALA A 163 1.71 17.65 8.22
N HIS A 164 2.39 17.07 9.19
CA HIS A 164 1.78 16.62 10.44
C HIS A 164 2.78 16.76 11.59
N TYR A 165 2.27 17.00 12.79
CA TYR A 165 3.07 16.90 14.00
C TYR A 165 3.32 15.42 14.33
N ASP A 166 4.58 15.03 14.45
CA ASP A 166 4.98 13.68 14.78
C ASP A 166 5.36 13.58 16.25
N TYR A 167 4.44 13.02 17.05
CA TYR A 167 4.61 12.87 18.49
C TYR A 167 5.89 12.12 18.89
N TRP A 168 6.35 11.18 18.06
CA TRP A 168 7.52 10.36 18.34
C TRP A 168 8.84 11.14 18.27
N SER A 169 8.95 12.06 17.31
CA SER A 169 10.14 12.90 17.10
C SER A 169 10.01 14.34 17.60
N ASP A 170 8.84 14.72 18.13
CA ASP A 170 8.54 16.06 18.65
C ASP A 170 8.78 17.17 17.61
N LYS A 171 8.38 16.91 16.36
CA LYS A 171 8.62 17.80 15.22
C LYS A 171 7.48 17.77 14.23
N VAL A 172 7.28 18.87 13.51
CA VAL A 172 6.46 18.86 12.29
C VAL A 172 7.24 18.15 11.19
N ARG A 173 6.68 17.05 10.69
CA ARG A 173 7.19 16.31 9.54
C ARG A 173 6.42 16.66 8.28
N ARG A 174 7.12 16.61 7.16
CA ARG A 174 6.53 16.69 5.82
C ARG A 174 5.70 15.44 5.51
N SER A 175 4.97 15.46 4.39
CA SER A 175 4.20 14.31 3.90
C SER A 175 5.05 13.04 3.78
N ILE A 176 4.49 11.90 4.18
CA ILE A 176 5.11 10.57 4.04
C ILE A 176 5.52 10.27 2.59
N LEU A 177 4.81 10.84 1.60
CA LEU A 177 5.13 10.70 0.17
C LEU A 177 6.57 11.12 -0.17
N LEU A 178 7.10 12.13 0.54
CA LEU A 178 8.45 12.63 0.31
C LEU A 178 9.53 11.71 0.90
N ASP A 179 9.20 10.96 1.93
CA ASP A 179 10.11 10.03 2.61
C ASP A 179 10.05 8.62 1.98
N SER A 180 8.84 8.17 1.58
CA SER A 180 8.62 6.87 0.93
C SER A 180 8.97 6.87 -0.55
N ARG A 181 8.92 8.03 -1.21
CA ARG A 181 9.03 8.16 -2.67
C ARG A 181 8.00 7.33 -3.43
N ALA A 182 6.81 7.15 -2.85
CA ALA A 182 5.68 6.52 -3.53
C ALA A 182 5.11 7.45 -4.62
N ASP A 183 4.55 6.85 -5.66
CA ASP A 183 3.98 7.56 -6.81
C ASP A 183 2.60 8.12 -6.49
N LEU A 184 1.83 7.39 -5.68
CA LEU A 184 0.47 7.73 -5.28
C LEU A 184 0.18 7.19 -3.86
N LEU A 185 -0.53 7.99 -3.06
CA LEU A 185 -1.05 7.61 -1.75
C LEU A 185 -2.56 7.56 -1.82
N LEU A 186 -3.17 6.48 -1.36
CA LEU A 186 -4.62 6.33 -1.20
C LEU A 186 -4.97 6.47 0.28
N TYR A 187 -5.99 7.25 0.62
CA TYR A 187 -6.37 7.52 2.01
C TYR A 187 -7.87 7.38 2.28
N GLY A 188 -8.20 7.06 3.54
CA GLY A 188 -9.58 6.80 3.95
C GLY A 188 -10.11 5.49 3.35
N ASN A 189 -11.38 5.47 2.97
CA ASN A 189 -12.01 4.32 2.31
C ASN A 189 -11.57 4.26 0.84
N ALA A 190 -10.51 3.50 0.59
CA ALA A 190 -9.75 3.50 -0.65
C ALA A 190 -10.24 2.46 -1.67
N GLU A 191 -11.29 1.68 -1.41
CA GLU A 191 -11.79 0.60 -2.26
C GLU A 191 -12.09 1.08 -3.68
N ARG A 192 -12.80 2.20 -3.79
CA ARG A 192 -13.10 2.81 -5.09
C ARG A 192 -11.85 3.33 -5.78
N ALA A 193 -10.97 3.98 -5.03
CA ALA A 193 -9.76 4.58 -5.57
C ALA A 193 -8.78 3.51 -6.08
N ILE A 194 -8.62 2.40 -5.36
CA ILE A 194 -7.67 1.34 -5.75
C ILE A 194 -8.18 0.52 -6.93
N VAL A 195 -9.49 0.29 -7.02
CA VAL A 195 -10.09 -0.39 -8.17
C VAL A 195 -9.96 0.46 -9.43
N ASP A 196 -10.30 1.75 -9.36
CA ASP A 196 -10.15 2.68 -10.48
C ASP A 196 -8.67 2.79 -10.92
N LEU A 197 -7.74 2.95 -9.97
CA LEU A 197 -6.32 2.94 -10.23
C LEU A 197 -5.87 1.66 -10.94
N ALA A 198 -6.24 0.48 -10.43
CA ALA A 198 -5.82 -0.80 -11.00
C ALA A 198 -6.29 -0.94 -12.45
N HIS A 199 -7.55 -0.59 -12.75
CA HIS A 199 -8.09 -0.63 -14.11
C HIS A 199 -7.42 0.38 -15.04
N ARG A 200 -7.12 1.60 -14.57
CA ARG A 200 -6.40 2.61 -15.37
C ARG A 200 -4.97 2.18 -15.69
N LEU A 201 -4.25 1.64 -14.72
CA LEU A 201 -2.91 1.07 -14.95
C LEU A 201 -2.96 -0.13 -15.90
N ALA A 202 -3.96 -0.99 -15.76
CA ALA A 202 -4.18 -2.13 -16.65
C ALA A 202 -4.52 -1.71 -18.10
N ALA A 203 -5.15 -0.55 -18.27
CA ALA A 203 -5.37 0.08 -19.58
C ALA A 203 -4.12 0.79 -20.14
N GLY A 204 -2.99 0.73 -19.43
CA GLY A 204 -1.72 1.33 -19.86
C GLY A 204 -1.58 2.81 -19.51
N GLU A 205 -2.47 3.39 -18.70
CA GLU A 205 -2.31 4.78 -18.26
C GLU A 205 -1.10 4.90 -17.31
N PRO A 206 -0.13 5.79 -17.56
CA PRO A 206 0.99 5.98 -16.66
C PRO A 206 0.55 6.54 -15.30
N ILE A 207 1.01 5.96 -14.19
CA ILE A 207 0.59 6.38 -12.84
C ILE A 207 0.75 7.88 -12.56
N HIS A 208 1.73 8.53 -13.21
CA HIS A 208 2.00 9.95 -13.01
C HIS A 208 1.01 10.89 -13.74
N THR A 209 0.15 10.39 -14.64
CA THR A 209 -0.91 11.17 -15.29
C THR A 209 -2.22 11.13 -14.52
N ILE A 210 -2.39 10.14 -13.63
CA ILE A 210 -3.58 9.93 -12.80
C ILE A 210 -3.61 10.96 -11.66
N ARG A 211 -4.13 12.16 -11.94
CA ARG A 211 -4.18 13.32 -11.00
C ARG A 211 -5.58 13.75 -10.61
N ASP A 212 -6.59 13.15 -11.22
CA ASP A 212 -8.02 13.40 -11.04
C ASP A 212 -8.70 12.34 -10.14
N LEU A 213 -7.96 11.31 -9.73
CA LEU A 213 -8.47 10.21 -8.92
C LEU A 213 -8.76 10.68 -7.48
N ARG A 214 -10.05 10.64 -7.10
CA ARG A 214 -10.51 11.04 -5.77
C ARG A 214 -9.97 10.11 -4.68
N GLY A 215 -9.72 10.66 -3.49
CA GLY A 215 -9.18 9.89 -2.36
C GLY A 215 -7.69 9.59 -2.48
N THR A 216 -6.96 10.36 -3.30
CA THR A 216 -5.52 10.19 -3.50
C THR A 216 -4.73 11.44 -3.17
N ALA A 217 -3.46 11.25 -2.81
CA ALA A 217 -2.48 12.31 -2.64
C ALA A 217 -1.20 11.97 -3.43
N PHE A 218 -0.56 12.99 -3.98
CA PHE A 218 0.67 12.87 -4.74
C PHE A 218 1.51 14.14 -4.63
N VAL A 219 2.80 14.03 -4.91
CA VAL A 219 3.72 15.17 -4.90
C VAL A 219 3.66 15.87 -6.26
N ARG A 220 3.46 17.20 -6.27
CA ARG A 220 3.68 18.04 -7.45
C ARG A 220 4.95 18.86 -7.29
N LYS A 221 5.66 19.06 -8.40
CA LYS A 221 6.84 19.94 -8.47
C LYS A 221 6.48 21.42 -8.47
N ARG A 222 5.26 21.77 -8.88
CA ARG A 222 4.77 23.15 -9.02
C ARG A 222 3.32 23.26 -8.56
N ILE A 223 2.99 24.42 -8.03
CA ILE A 223 1.64 24.82 -7.68
C ILE A 223 0.82 24.91 -8.98
N PRO A 224 -0.43 24.41 -9.04
CA PRO A 224 -1.30 24.62 -10.21
C PRO A 224 -1.51 26.10 -10.50
N ALA A 225 -1.61 26.48 -11.78
CA ALA A 225 -1.70 27.88 -12.19
C ALA A 225 -3.00 28.57 -11.75
N ASP A 226 -4.05 27.78 -11.56
CA ASP A 226 -5.40 28.16 -11.16
C ASP A 226 -5.59 28.24 -9.63
N TRP A 227 -4.52 28.06 -8.84
CA TRP A 227 -4.58 28.05 -7.38
C TRP A 227 -3.99 29.32 -6.78
N GLN A 228 -4.70 29.92 -5.82
CA GLN A 228 -4.22 31.04 -5.03
C GLN A 228 -3.48 30.52 -3.80
N VAL A 229 -2.26 31.02 -3.58
CA VAL A 229 -1.51 30.77 -2.34
C VAL A 229 -1.96 31.79 -1.31
N ILE A 230 -2.50 31.33 -0.19
CA ILE A 230 -2.85 32.15 0.96
C ILE A 230 -1.80 31.89 2.04
N ASP A 231 -1.20 32.95 2.58
CA ASP A 231 -0.28 32.83 3.70
C ASP A 231 -1.06 32.44 4.96
N SER A 232 -0.69 31.33 5.61
CA SER A 232 -1.38 30.85 6.82
C SER A 232 -1.31 31.81 8.01
N THR A 233 -0.40 32.79 7.98
CA THR A 233 -0.31 33.85 9.00
C THR A 233 -1.27 35.02 8.76
N SER A 234 -1.94 35.04 7.60
CA SER A 234 -2.88 36.10 7.20
C SER A 234 -4.36 35.75 7.45
N ILE A 235 -4.63 34.66 8.17
CA ILE A 235 -5.97 34.15 8.52
C ILE A 235 -6.19 34.25 10.03
#